data_AF-A0A948LXM1-F1
#
_entry.id   AF-A0A948LXM1-F1
#
_cell.length_a   1.000
_cell.length_b   1.000
_cell.length_c   1.000
_cell.angle_alpha   90.00
_cell.angle_beta   90.00
_cell.angle_gamma   90.00
#
_symmetry.space_group_name_H-M   'P 1'
#
loop_
_entity.id
_entity.type
_entity.pdbx_description
1 polymer ?
#
loop_
_entity_poly.entity_id
_entity_poly.type
_entity_poly.pdbx_seq_one_letter_code
_entity_poly.pdbx_strand_id
1 'polypeptide(L)'
;MPEKVEKGPTPENLEEQKRREWQVSMDEENRVLAEVNKVFDSTPDRAEAEKIVIEKWAPLMDETMKKSSEALNTWFDAMREDYARMKKELDDTEKDLGKE
;
A
#
# COMPACT_ATOMS: atom_id res chain seq x y z
N MET A 1 -22.58 23.55 -24.00
CA MET A 1 -21.42 23.36 -23.11
C MET A 1 -21.31 21.86 -22.87
N PRO A 2 -20.26 21.16 -23.35
CA PRO A 2 -20.17 19.73 -23.08
C PRO A 2 -19.69 19.52 -21.63
N GLU A 3 -20.44 18.71 -20.90
CA GLU A 3 -20.16 18.24 -19.54
C GLU A 3 -18.76 17.66 -19.46
N LYS A 4 -18.01 18.09 -18.43
CA LYS A 4 -16.77 17.44 -18.02
C LYS A 4 -17.16 16.08 -17.47
N VAL A 5 -17.12 15.06 -18.33
CA VAL A 5 -17.10 13.66 -17.88
C VAL A 5 -15.91 13.54 -16.94
N GLU A 6 -16.18 13.35 -15.64
CA GLU A 6 -15.19 12.86 -14.68
C GLU A 6 -14.70 11.50 -15.20
N LYS A 7 -13.70 11.53 -16.08
CA LYS A 7 -12.90 10.35 -16.37
C LYS A 7 -12.26 9.99 -15.03
N GLY A 8 -12.65 8.83 -14.50
CA GLY A 8 -11.98 8.23 -13.36
C GLY A 8 -10.45 8.18 -13.58
N PRO A 9 -9.67 7.98 -12.51
CA PRO A 9 -8.22 7.98 -12.61
C PRO A 9 -7.76 7.04 -13.72
N THR A 10 -6.85 7.51 -14.57
CA THR A 10 -6.17 6.65 -15.55
C THR A 10 -5.44 5.53 -14.82
N PRO A 11 -5.23 4.35 -15.44
CA PRO A 11 -4.62 3.20 -14.77
C PRO A 11 -3.26 3.50 -14.11
N GLU A 12 -2.39 4.25 -14.79
CA GLU A 12 -1.11 4.74 -14.21
C GLU A 12 -1.31 5.61 -12.96
N ASN A 13 -2.36 6.44 -12.95
CA ASN A 13 -2.67 7.30 -11.80
C ASN A 13 -3.28 6.51 -10.63
N LEU A 14 -3.97 5.39 -10.92
CA LEU A 14 -4.52 4.49 -9.91
C LEU A 14 -3.41 3.63 -9.27
N GLU A 15 -2.49 3.08 -10.07
CA GLU A 15 -1.34 2.32 -9.57
C GLU A 15 -0.45 3.20 -8.68
N GLU A 16 -0.13 4.41 -9.14
CA GLU A 16 0.58 5.43 -8.36
C GLU A 16 -0.13 5.77 -7.04
N GLN A 17 -1.45 5.98 -7.08
CA GLN A 17 -2.24 6.24 -5.89
C GLN A 17 -2.14 5.09 -4.88
N LYS A 18 -2.32 3.85 -5.34
CA LYS A 18 -2.24 2.66 -4.48
C LYS A 18 -0.85 2.43 -3.92
N ARG A 19 0.20 2.73 -4.70
CA ARG A 19 1.58 2.69 -4.22
C ARG A 19 1.82 3.70 -3.10
N ARG A 20 1.27 4.91 -3.20
CA ARG A 20 1.37 5.93 -2.13
C ARG A 20 0.61 5.53 -0.88
N GLU A 21 -0.59 4.98 -1.03
CA GLU A 21 -1.37 4.46 0.11
C GLU A 21 -0.57 3.39 0.87
N TRP A 22 0.07 2.46 0.15
CA TRP A 22 0.96 1.46 0.76
C TRP A 22 2.18 2.08 1.46
N GLN A 23 2.84 3.06 0.84
CA GLN A 23 3.97 3.76 1.46
C GLN A 23 3.58 4.44 2.77
N VAL A 24 2.42 5.09 2.82
CA VAL A 24 1.92 5.72 4.06
C VAL A 24 1.72 4.68 5.17
N SER A 25 1.20 3.49 4.85
CA SER A 25 1.07 2.41 5.84
C SER A 25 2.42 1.90 6.33
N MET A 26 3.42 1.77 5.45
CA MET A 26 4.79 1.40 5.85
C MET A 26 5.44 2.45 6.75
N ASP A 27 5.22 3.73 6.49
CA ASP A 27 5.72 4.82 7.33
C ASP A 27 5.08 4.79 8.73
N GLU A 28 3.81 4.38 8.83
CA GLU A 28 3.12 4.20 10.10
C GLU A 28 3.74 3.05 10.91
N GLU A 29 4.02 1.90 10.29
CA GLU A 29 4.75 0.79 10.94
C GLU A 29 6.12 1.23 11.47
N ASN A 30 6.89 1.93 10.63
CA ASN A 30 8.22 2.42 11.00
C ASN A 30 8.14 3.38 12.19
N ARG A 31 7.10 4.21 12.26
CA ARG A 31 6.85 5.09 13.40
C ARG A 31 6.55 4.30 14.67
N VAL A 32 5.72 3.25 14.59
CA VAL A 32 5.41 2.40 15.76
C VAL A 32 6.68 1.68 16.24
N LEU A 33 7.50 1.14 15.32
CA LEU A 33 8.79 0.54 15.65
C LEU A 33 9.73 1.53 16.36
N ALA A 34 9.79 2.78 15.88
CA ALA A 34 10.62 3.81 16.50
C ALA A 34 10.16 4.13 17.94
N GLU A 35 8.86 4.14 18.20
CA GLU A 35 8.32 4.36 19.54
C GLU A 35 8.57 3.14 20.47
N VAL A 36 8.53 1.91 19.95
CA VAL A 36 8.96 0.71 20.68
C VAL A 36 10.43 0.83 21.11
N ASN A 37 11.31 1.21 20.19
CA ASN A 37 12.73 1.42 20.52
C ASN A 37 12.91 2.49 21.59
N LYS A 38 12.20 3.62 21.49
CA LYS A 38 12.19 4.65 22.53
C LYS A 38 11.78 4.12 23.90
N VAL A 39 10.78 3.23 23.98
CA VAL A 39 10.38 2.65 25.27
C VAL A 39 11.51 1.87 25.90
N PHE A 40 12.22 1.05 25.11
CA PHE A 40 13.40 0.32 25.60
C PHE A 40 14.57 1.23 25.97
N ASP A 41 14.78 2.31 25.22
CA ASP A 41 15.86 3.28 25.51
C ASP A 41 15.56 4.14 26.75
N SER A 42 14.29 4.44 27.02
CA SER A 42 13.87 5.37 28.08
C SER A 42 13.43 4.69 29.37
N THR A 43 13.20 3.38 29.37
CA THR A 43 12.76 2.61 30.54
C THR A 43 13.90 1.70 31.03
N PRO A 44 14.54 2.01 32.17
CA PRO A 44 15.67 1.21 32.67
C PRO A 44 15.29 -0.22 33.09
N ASP A 45 14.06 -0.41 33.58
CA ASP A 45 13.53 -1.73 33.90
C ASP A 45 13.02 -2.40 32.63
N ARG A 46 13.74 -3.45 32.21
CA ARG A 46 13.39 -4.20 31.00
C ARG A 46 12.02 -4.86 31.09
N ALA A 47 11.60 -5.35 32.25
CA ALA A 47 10.29 -5.99 32.40
C ALA A 47 9.16 -4.95 32.30
N GLU A 48 9.37 -3.74 32.81
CA GLU A 48 8.45 -2.62 32.62
C GLU A 48 8.38 -2.18 31.15
N ALA A 49 9.53 -2.07 30.49
CA ALA A 49 9.61 -1.75 29.06
C ALA A 49 8.86 -2.78 28.20
N GLU A 50 9.10 -4.07 28.43
CA GLU A 50 8.42 -5.18 27.74
C GLU A 50 6.91 -5.13 27.99
N LYS A 51 6.48 -4.87 29.23
CA LYS A 51 5.06 -4.70 29.55
C LYS A 51 4.43 -3.55 28.76
N ILE A 52 5.06 -2.39 28.71
CA ILE A 52 4.56 -1.23 27.94
C ILE A 52 4.47 -1.57 26.46
N VAL A 53 5.48 -2.25 25.91
CA VAL A 53 5.48 -2.68 24.50
C VAL A 53 4.34 -3.64 24.21
N ILE A 54 4.14 -4.66 25.04
CA ILE A 54 3.08 -5.66 24.84
C ILE A 54 1.69 -5.02 25.00
N GLU A 55 1.48 -4.20 26.02
CA GLU A 55 0.15 -3.65 26.32
C GLU A 55 -0.26 -2.51 25.37
N LYS A 56 0.70 -1.69 24.92
CA LYS A 56 0.40 -0.46 24.17
C LYS A 56 0.81 -0.53 22.71
N TRP A 57 1.99 -1.07 22.41
CA TRP A 57 2.59 -0.94 21.08
C TRP A 57 2.38 -2.17 20.20
N ALA A 58 2.33 -3.38 20.77
CA ALA A 58 2.05 -4.60 20.03
C ALA A 58 0.68 -4.59 19.32
N PRO A 59 -0.43 -4.12 19.93
CA PRO A 59 -1.71 -4.01 19.23
C PRO A 59 -1.68 -3.01 18.08
N LEU A 60 -0.99 -1.88 18.27
CA LEU A 60 -0.81 -0.88 17.22
C LEU A 60 0.03 -1.43 16.07
N MET A 61 1.08 -2.18 16.38
CA MET A 61 1.90 -2.85 15.37
C MET A 61 1.06 -3.80 14.53
N ASP A 62 0.29 -4.70 15.18
CA ASP A 62 -0.59 -5.64 14.50
C ASP A 62 -1.57 -4.94 13.56
N GLU A 63 -2.20 -3.85 14.03
CA GLU A 63 -3.10 -3.05 13.22
C GLU A 63 -2.40 -2.41 12.01
N THR A 64 -1.23 -1.80 12.21
CA THR A 64 -0.46 -1.15 11.13
C THR A 64 0.04 -2.16 10.09
N MET A 65 0.52 -3.32 10.54
CA MET A 65 0.95 -4.42 9.66
C MET A 65 -0.20 -5.01 8.86
N LYS A 66 -1.39 -5.07 9.45
CA LYS A 66 -2.58 -5.50 8.70
C LYS A 66 -2.93 -4.49 7.61
N LYS A 67 -2.95 -3.19 7.92
CA LYS A 67 -3.24 -2.12 6.96
C LYS A 67 -2.24 -2.10 5.81
N SER A 68 -0.94 -2.22 6.10
CA SER A 68 0.08 -2.23 5.05
C SER A 68 -0.04 -3.44 4.14
N SER A 69 -0.37 -4.61 4.69
CA SER A 69 -0.59 -5.84 3.94
C SER A 69 -1.82 -5.70 3.02
N GLU A 70 -2.91 -5.12 3.51
CA GLU A 70 -4.10 -4.82 2.69
C GLU A 70 -3.78 -3.81 1.58
N ALA A 71 -3.01 -2.75 1.88
CA ALA A 71 -2.59 -1.76 0.90
C ALA A 71 -1.65 -2.35 -0.16
N LEU A 72 -0.72 -3.23 0.24
CA LEU A 72 0.17 -3.94 -0.65
C LEU A 72 -0.60 -4.85 -1.61
N ASN A 73 -1.55 -5.62 -1.09
CA ASN A 73 -2.42 -6.48 -1.92
C ASN A 73 -3.22 -5.65 -2.92
N THR A 74 -3.76 -4.51 -2.48
CA THR A 74 -4.52 -3.59 -3.36
C THR A 74 -3.64 -3.03 -4.48
N TRP A 75 -2.37 -2.68 -4.18
CA TRP A 75 -1.42 -2.23 -5.19
C TRP A 75 -1.05 -3.35 -6.17
N PHE A 76 -0.85 -4.59 -5.69
CA PHE A 76 -0.61 -5.74 -6.56
C PHE A 76 -1.80 -6.06 -7.47
N ASP A 77 -3.01 -5.97 -6.96
CA ASP A 77 -4.22 -6.19 -7.76
C ASP A 77 -4.37 -5.11 -8.84
N ALA A 78 -4.10 -3.84 -8.51
CA ALA A 78 -4.09 -2.75 -9.50
C ALA A 78 -3.05 -2.98 -10.61
N MET A 79 -1.82 -3.39 -10.26
CA MET A 79 -0.79 -3.73 -11.25
C MET A 79 -1.19 -4.93 -12.13
N ARG A 80 -1.85 -5.95 -11.55
CA ARG A 80 -2.30 -7.12 -12.31
C ARG A 80 -3.39 -6.74 -13.31
N GLU A 81 -4.35 -5.93 -12.91
CA GLU A 81 -5.42 -5.43 -13.79
C GLU A 81 -4.86 -4.58 -14.92
N ASP A 82 -3.89 -3.72 -14.62
CA ASP A 82 -3.28 -2.87 -15.62
C ASP A 82 -2.48 -3.68 -16.65
N TYR A 83 -1.69 -4.65 -16.18
CA TYR A 83 -0.97 -5.57 -17.07
C TYR A 83 -1.91 -6.39 -17.96
N ALA A 84 -3.02 -6.88 -17.40
CA ALA A 84 -4.02 -7.62 -18.17
C ALA A 84 -4.67 -6.74 -19.27
N ARG A 85 -4.89 -5.46 -18.98
CA ARG A 85 -5.41 -4.48 -19.95
C ARG A 85 -4.39 -4.22 -21.06
N MET A 86 -3.15 -3.91 -20.72
CA MET A 86 -2.08 -3.67 -21.70
C MET A 86 -1.89 -4.89 -22.62
N LYS A 87 -1.89 -6.10 -22.05
CA LYS A 87 -1.79 -7.33 -22.84
C LYS A 87 -2.93 -7.47 -23.84
N LYS A 88 -4.17 -7.18 -23.41
CA LYS A 88 -5.33 -7.23 -24.31
C LYS A 88 -5.25 -6.18 -25.41
N GLU A 89 -4.84 -4.95 -25.10
CA GLU A 89 -4.67 -3.88 -26.08
C GLU A 89 -3.60 -4.23 -27.12
N LEU A 90 -2.51 -4.89 -26.69
CA LEU A 90 -1.48 -5.41 -27.59
C LEU A 90 -2.04 -6.50 -28.50
N ASP A 91 -2.71 -7.52 -27.95
CA ASP A 91 -3.31 -8.61 -28.72
C ASP A 91 -4.33 -8.10 -29.75
N ASP A 92 -5.11 -7.08 -29.41
CA ASP A 92 -6.10 -6.48 -30.31
C ASP A 92 -5.40 -5.65 -31.42
N THR A 93 -4.35 -4.91 -31.09
CA THR A 93 -3.53 -4.17 -32.07
C THR A 93 -2.82 -5.12 -33.04
N GLU A 94 -2.27 -6.24 -32.57
CA GLU A 94 -1.63 -7.26 -33.42
C GLU A 94 -2.63 -7.91 -34.38
N LYS A 95 -3.86 -8.18 -33.94
CA LYS A 95 -4.93 -8.71 -34.80
C LYS A 95 -5.38 -7.73 -35.88
N ASP A 96 -5.39 -6.44 -35.58
CA ASP A 96 -5.77 -5.42 -36.55
C ASP A 96 -4.66 -5.17 -37.58
N LEU A 97 -3.39 -5.24 -37.17
CA LEU A 97 -2.22 -5.16 -38.07
C LEU A 97 -2.05 -6.41 -38.95
N GLY A 98 -2.42 -7.60 -38.47
CA GLY A 98 -2.34 -8.85 -39.24
C GLY A 98 -3.48 -9.05 -40.26
N LYS A 99 -4.41 -8.10 -40.37
CA LYS A 99 -5.54 -8.11 -41.31
C LYS A 99 -5.38 -7.15 -42.50
N GLU A 100 -4.24 -6.46 -42.60
CA GLU A 100 -3.84 -5.64 -43.76
C GLU A 100 -2.90 -6.42 -44.68
#